data_AF-A0A2P5YQZ9-F1
#
_entry.id   AF-A0A2P5YQZ9-F1
#
_cell.length_a   1.000
_cell.length_b   1.000
_cell.length_c   1.000
_cell.angle_alpha   90.00
_cell.angle_beta   90.00
_cell.angle_gamma   90.00
#
_symmetry.space_group_name_H-M   'P 1'
#
loop_
_entity.id
_entity.type
_entity.pdbx_description
1 polymer ?
#
loop_
_entity_poly.entity_id
_entity_poly.type
_entity_poly.pdbx_seq_one_letter_code
_entity_poly.pdbx_strand_id
1 'polypeptide(L)'
;MKKLRWAIDGELWELDASTPRTLEGAARAVPGKALPLGLSRGTKLFRPNQIDFMQRFMAAPFLPSYTHHLGVTIQRVLSIPVSENWSALLLGQFNLRKFLSSLKENGGGDGVRKRDLKSIGKLFLDKSLYALGFSSEVLLTPDDTLLLSSDSYYAHNSSSIPRKKVVFRHKFPHHNLTVDAAWPALFVDKETGTYWDVPFSMAIDLASLPLDSGLSYHLCLHHNHGSPKQFQGDPIAQVPASLFPGVSAKCAFSYEKNVDIWRSKAQKLKMVQPYDIFLSDPHVSASGTIGATQLAQDLLNSHQPSPEAVKMICPTTSLSLQQQIAGPFSFRVDSGVVIDFKDKGWHIQADQPVFAIEYALQVLCSAKTVAWYSPKHQEFMVELRFFES
;
A
#
# COMPACT_ATOMS: atom_id res chain seq x y z
N MET A 1 -0.12 2.93 22.81
CA MET A 1 1.09 3.11 21.96
C MET A 1 0.94 2.31 20.66
N LYS A 2 -0.16 2.48 19.90
CA LYS A 2 -0.39 1.73 18.65
C LYS A 2 0.40 2.27 17.44
N LYS A 3 1.44 3.09 17.70
CA LYS A 3 1.95 4.14 16.80
C LYS A 3 3.03 3.66 15.83
N LEU A 4 3.67 2.52 16.11
CA LEU A 4 4.64 1.85 15.24
C LEU A 4 4.16 0.48 14.75
N ARG A 5 2.97 0.05 15.15
CA ARG A 5 2.41 -1.26 14.79
C ARG A 5 2.33 -1.47 13.28
N TRP A 6 1.94 -0.46 12.50
CA TRP A 6 1.90 -0.54 11.03
C TRP A 6 3.28 -0.85 10.42
N ALA A 7 4.37 -0.39 11.05
CA ALA A 7 5.71 -0.72 10.65
C ALA A 7 6.06 -2.17 11.06
N ILE A 8 5.69 -2.55 12.28
CA ILE A 8 5.97 -3.88 12.85
C ILE A 8 5.17 -4.99 12.12
N ASP A 9 3.89 -4.74 11.81
CA ASP A 9 3.02 -5.67 11.08
C ASP A 9 3.53 -5.88 9.65
N GLY A 10 4.16 -4.90 9.01
CA GLY A 10 4.74 -5.05 7.68
C GLY A 10 5.98 -5.95 7.62
N GLU A 11 6.64 -6.15 8.76
CA GLU A 11 7.82 -7.02 8.89
C GLU A 11 7.46 -8.47 9.22
N LEU A 12 6.37 -8.70 9.96
CA LEU A 12 5.92 -10.04 10.35
C LEU A 12 4.74 -10.59 9.53
N TRP A 13 3.99 -9.71 8.87
CA TRP A 13 2.79 -10.04 8.12
C TRP A 13 2.83 -9.47 6.71
N GLU A 14 2.13 -10.14 5.80
CA GLU A 14 1.98 -9.67 4.43
C GLU A 14 0.94 -8.56 4.36
N LEU A 15 1.40 -7.34 4.63
CA LEU A 15 0.64 -6.14 4.29
C LEU A 15 0.63 -5.95 2.77
N ASP A 16 -0.45 -5.37 2.25
CA ASP A 16 -0.49 -4.91 0.87
C ASP A 16 0.58 -3.84 0.65
N ALA A 17 1.29 -3.90 -0.47
CA ALA A 17 2.16 -2.84 -0.94
C ALA A 17 1.33 -1.73 -1.59
N SER A 18 1.65 -0.48 -1.24
CA SER A 18 1.09 0.69 -1.90
C SER A 18 1.72 0.83 -3.29
N THR A 19 0.91 0.91 -4.33
CA THR A 19 1.40 1.09 -5.71
C THR A 19 0.43 1.90 -6.58
N PRO A 20 0.91 2.87 -7.38
CA PRO A 20 0.09 3.61 -8.34
C PRO A 20 -0.21 2.83 -9.63
N ARG A 21 0.22 1.56 -9.75
CA ARG A 21 -0.06 0.72 -10.94
C ARG A 21 -1.51 0.28 -11.06
N THR A 22 -2.25 0.28 -9.93
CA THR A 22 -3.68 0.00 -9.90
C THR A 22 -4.45 1.24 -9.45
N LEU A 23 -5.72 1.35 -9.86
CA LEU A 23 -6.63 2.39 -9.39
C LEU A 23 -6.92 2.26 -7.89
N GLU A 24 -7.02 1.04 -7.36
CA GLU A 24 -7.10 0.77 -5.93
C GLU A 24 -5.82 1.15 -5.14
N GLY A 25 -4.71 1.42 -5.83
CA GLY A 25 -3.48 1.88 -5.19
C GLY A 25 -2.76 0.80 -4.37
N ALA A 26 -2.99 -0.48 -4.65
CA ALA A 26 -2.51 -1.61 -3.85
C ALA A 26 -2.10 -2.83 -4.71
N ALA A 27 -1.13 -3.59 -4.18
CA ALA A 27 -0.71 -4.91 -4.67
C ALA A 27 -0.36 -5.80 -3.47
N ARG A 28 -0.65 -7.09 -3.53
CA ARG A 28 -0.26 -8.05 -2.48
C ARG A 28 1.24 -8.33 -2.54
N ALA A 29 1.90 -8.50 -1.40
CA ALA A 29 3.27 -8.99 -1.39
C ALA A 29 3.30 -10.47 -1.85
N VAL A 30 4.32 -10.85 -2.63
CA VAL A 30 4.60 -12.28 -2.86
C VAL A 30 4.94 -12.94 -1.52
N PRO A 31 4.31 -14.09 -1.20
CA PRO A 31 4.53 -14.71 0.09
C PRO A 31 5.97 -15.04 0.42
N GLY A 32 6.36 -14.76 1.68
CA GLY A 32 7.64 -15.18 2.27
C GLY A 32 8.70 -14.09 2.44
N LYS A 33 8.47 -12.83 2.06
CA LYS A 33 9.44 -11.74 2.33
C LYS A 33 8.74 -10.45 2.77
N ALA A 34 9.20 -9.87 3.87
CA ALA A 34 8.69 -8.62 4.44
C ALA A 34 8.88 -7.42 3.49
N LEU A 35 7.85 -6.58 3.34
CA LEU A 35 7.92 -5.34 2.55
C LEU A 35 8.70 -4.25 3.29
N PRO A 36 9.37 -3.31 2.58
CA PRO A 36 9.87 -2.09 3.21
C PRO A 36 8.74 -1.32 3.88
N LEU A 37 8.98 -0.82 5.09
CA LEU A 37 7.99 -0.07 5.88
C LEU A 37 7.37 1.10 5.09
N GLY A 38 8.18 1.80 4.30
CA GLY A 38 7.72 2.93 3.50
C GLY A 38 6.69 2.55 2.43
N LEU A 39 6.68 1.30 1.95
CA LEU A 39 5.76 0.80 0.92
C LEU A 39 4.60 -0.03 1.49
N SER A 40 4.72 -0.56 2.71
CA SER A 40 3.65 -1.32 3.34
C SER A 40 2.45 -0.41 3.65
N ARG A 41 1.26 -0.90 3.32
CA ARG A 41 -0.01 -0.20 3.51
C ARG A 41 -0.74 -0.75 4.73
N GLY A 42 -1.08 0.14 5.67
CA GLY A 42 -1.98 -0.20 6.77
C GLY A 42 -3.41 -0.48 6.25
N THR A 43 -4.07 -1.49 6.80
CA THR A 43 -5.27 -2.12 6.25
C THR A 43 -6.57 -1.30 6.30
N LYS A 44 -6.58 -0.03 6.71
CA LYS A 44 -7.87 0.57 7.12
C LYS A 44 -8.69 1.24 6.03
N LEU A 45 -8.08 1.91 5.05
CA LEU A 45 -8.84 2.71 4.07
C LEU A 45 -8.46 2.44 2.62
N PHE A 46 -9.49 2.26 1.80
CA PHE A 46 -9.38 2.11 0.36
C PHE A 46 -8.94 3.41 -0.32
N ARG A 47 -8.32 3.27 -1.48
CA ARG A 47 -7.78 4.41 -2.23
C ARG A 47 -8.86 5.43 -2.59
N PRO A 48 -10.05 5.05 -3.09
CA PRO A 48 -11.14 6.01 -3.31
C PRO A 48 -11.53 6.80 -2.05
N ASN A 49 -11.63 6.15 -0.88
CA ASN A 49 -11.96 6.82 0.39
C ASN A 49 -10.86 7.81 0.79
N GLN A 50 -9.58 7.46 0.59
CA GLN A 50 -8.46 8.37 0.83
C GLN A 50 -8.54 9.61 -0.07
N ILE A 51 -8.83 9.42 -1.36
CA ILE A 51 -8.94 10.51 -2.34
C ILE A 51 -10.13 11.42 -2.00
N ASP A 52 -11.31 10.85 -1.73
CA ASP A 52 -12.50 11.61 -1.34
C ASP A 52 -12.23 12.47 -0.10
N PHE A 53 -11.54 11.91 0.90
CA PHE A 53 -11.12 12.66 2.09
C PHE A 53 -10.23 13.87 1.70
N MET A 54 -9.18 13.64 0.91
CA MET A 54 -8.26 14.71 0.51
C MET A 54 -8.95 15.81 -0.32
N GLN A 55 -9.90 15.44 -1.16
CA GLN A 55 -10.66 16.39 -1.97
C GLN A 55 -11.57 17.28 -1.12
N ARG A 56 -12.22 16.69 -0.11
CA ARG A 56 -13.15 17.42 0.77
C ARG A 56 -12.43 18.24 1.82
N PHE A 57 -11.34 17.73 2.37
CA PHE A 57 -10.72 18.27 3.59
C PHE A 57 -9.33 18.89 3.39
N MET A 58 -8.66 18.68 2.25
CA MET A 58 -7.29 19.17 2.02
C MET A 58 -7.15 20.14 0.84
N ALA A 59 -8.24 20.68 0.30
CA ALA A 59 -8.22 21.53 -0.89
C ALA A 59 -7.42 20.92 -2.06
N ALA A 60 -7.39 19.59 -2.14
CA ALA A 60 -6.66 18.82 -3.14
C ALA A 60 -7.66 18.14 -4.08
N PRO A 61 -8.24 18.87 -5.06
CA PRO A 61 -9.28 18.32 -5.95
C PRO A 61 -8.78 17.19 -6.85
N PHE A 62 -7.46 17.11 -7.01
CA PHE A 62 -6.77 16.18 -7.90
C PHE A 62 -5.55 15.63 -7.18
N LEU A 63 -5.33 14.32 -7.27
CA LEU A 63 -4.17 13.68 -6.66
C LEU A 63 -3.23 13.12 -7.72
N PRO A 64 -1.97 13.60 -7.77
CA PRO A 64 -1.00 13.07 -8.70
C PRO A 64 -0.49 11.71 -8.24
N SER A 65 -0.22 10.85 -9.21
CA SER A 65 0.59 9.65 -9.03
C SER A 65 1.48 9.45 -10.24
N TYR A 66 2.57 8.71 -10.07
CA TYR A 66 3.55 8.48 -11.12
C TYR A 66 3.98 7.02 -11.14
N THR A 67 4.10 6.49 -12.36
CA THR A 67 4.76 5.22 -12.66
C THR A 67 5.67 5.44 -13.85
N HIS A 68 6.77 4.69 -13.95
CA HIS A 68 7.64 4.74 -15.13
C HIS A 68 6.90 4.49 -16.46
N HIS A 69 5.97 3.54 -16.48
CA HIS A 69 5.24 3.13 -17.69
C HIS A 69 4.14 4.13 -18.09
N LEU A 70 3.28 4.55 -17.15
CA LEU A 70 2.17 5.46 -17.47
C LEU A 70 2.59 6.95 -17.41
N GLY A 71 3.70 7.26 -16.74
CA GLY A 71 4.10 8.63 -16.43
C GLY A 71 3.26 9.24 -15.32
N VAL A 72 3.09 10.57 -15.38
CA VAL A 72 2.25 11.32 -14.44
C VAL A 72 0.78 11.10 -14.77
N THR A 73 0.02 10.67 -13.78
CA THR A 73 -1.42 10.53 -13.86
C THR A 73 -2.09 11.33 -12.74
N ILE A 74 -3.33 11.71 -12.96
CA ILE A 74 -4.11 12.52 -12.03
C ILE A 74 -5.39 11.78 -11.69
N GLN A 75 -5.66 11.57 -10.40
CA GLN A 75 -6.83 10.88 -9.90
C GLN A 75 -7.85 11.87 -9.31
N ARG A 76 -9.13 11.56 -9.48
CA ARG A 76 -10.26 12.27 -8.89
C ARG A 76 -11.39 11.31 -8.56
N VAL A 77 -11.98 11.45 -7.39
CA VAL A 77 -13.20 10.72 -6.99
C VAL A 77 -14.44 11.61 -7.14
N LEU A 78 -15.55 10.96 -7.47
CA LEU A 78 -16.90 11.49 -7.38
C LEU A 78 -17.70 10.61 -6.44
N SER A 79 -18.31 11.22 -5.44
CA SER A 79 -18.98 10.51 -4.36
C SER A 79 -20.48 10.54 -4.58
N ILE A 80 -21.08 9.35 -4.60
CA ILE A 80 -22.49 9.13 -4.88
C ILE A 80 -23.12 8.64 -3.56
N PRO A 81 -23.83 9.51 -2.83
CA PRO A 81 -24.56 9.09 -1.64
C PRO A 81 -25.71 8.17 -2.07
N VAL A 82 -25.78 6.96 -1.50
CA VAL A 82 -26.86 6.01 -1.81
C VAL A 82 -27.82 5.89 -0.64
N SER A 83 -27.33 5.59 0.56
CA SER A 83 -28.08 5.61 1.81
C SER A 83 -27.14 5.90 2.99
N GLU A 84 -27.66 5.93 4.22
CA GLU A 84 -26.85 6.17 5.43
C GLU A 84 -25.80 5.07 5.66
N ASN A 85 -26.10 3.83 5.29
CA ASN A 85 -25.23 2.66 5.45
C ASN A 85 -24.57 2.20 4.14
N TRP A 86 -24.75 2.92 3.04
CA TRP A 86 -24.20 2.56 1.73
C TRP A 86 -23.63 3.79 1.04
N SER A 87 -22.33 3.76 0.75
CA SER A 87 -21.65 4.75 -0.06
C SER A 87 -21.10 4.13 -1.35
N ALA A 88 -21.19 4.89 -2.44
CA ALA A 88 -20.58 4.53 -3.71
C ALA A 88 -19.65 5.66 -4.17
N LEU A 89 -18.50 5.29 -4.73
CA LEU A 89 -17.48 6.21 -5.22
C LEU A 89 -17.09 5.81 -6.65
N LEU A 90 -16.99 6.82 -7.51
CA LEU A 90 -16.49 6.69 -8.86
C LEU A 90 -15.12 7.36 -8.95
N LEU A 91 -14.08 6.56 -9.15
CA LEU A 91 -12.71 7.01 -9.33
C LEU A 91 -12.40 7.19 -10.82
N GLY A 92 -11.98 8.37 -11.22
CA GLY A 92 -11.42 8.66 -12.54
C GLY A 92 -9.91 8.91 -12.44
N GLN A 93 -9.15 8.34 -13.35
CA GLN A 93 -7.73 8.63 -13.55
C GLN A 93 -7.51 9.17 -14.96
N PHE A 94 -6.71 10.22 -15.08
CA PHE A 94 -6.32 10.85 -16.33
C PHE A 94 -4.81 10.76 -16.54
N ASN A 95 -4.37 10.28 -17.71
CA ASN A 95 -2.96 10.19 -18.06
C ASN A 95 -2.44 11.51 -18.68
N LEU A 96 -1.77 12.32 -17.85
CA LEU A 96 -1.24 13.61 -18.26
C LEU A 96 -0.08 13.47 -19.25
N ARG A 97 0.82 12.50 -19.06
CA ARG A 97 1.96 12.28 -19.96
C ARG A 97 1.49 11.97 -21.37
N LYS A 98 0.52 11.06 -21.50
CA LYS A 98 -0.04 10.65 -22.80
C LYS A 98 -0.77 11.80 -23.47
N PHE A 99 -1.54 12.58 -22.72
CA PHE A 99 -2.19 13.77 -23.24
C PHE A 99 -1.17 14.79 -23.79
N LEU A 100 -0.10 15.07 -23.04
CA LEU A 100 0.97 15.98 -23.46
C LEU A 100 1.74 15.46 -24.68
N SER A 101 1.98 14.14 -24.79
CA SER A 101 2.60 13.56 -25.99
C SER A 101 1.71 13.69 -27.22
N SER A 102 0.41 13.38 -27.11
CA SER A 102 -0.54 13.53 -28.22
C SER A 102 -0.72 15.00 -28.64
N LEU A 103 -0.52 15.94 -27.71
CA LEU A 103 -0.51 17.36 -27.99
C LEU A 103 0.74 17.81 -28.75
N LYS A 104 1.89 17.16 -28.50
CA LYS A 104 3.17 17.46 -29.16
C LYS A 104 3.25 16.85 -30.57
N GLU A 105 2.76 15.62 -30.74
CA GLU A 105 2.80 14.89 -32.01
C GLU A 105 1.99 15.58 -33.12
N ASN A 106 0.84 16.18 -32.77
CA ASN A 106 0.04 16.99 -33.69
C ASN A 106 0.62 18.39 -33.97
N GLY A 107 1.78 18.75 -33.39
CA GLY A 107 2.44 20.05 -33.53
C GLY A 107 3.75 20.01 -34.33
N GLY A 108 4.07 18.88 -34.97
CA GLY A 108 5.27 18.71 -35.79
C GLY A 108 5.16 19.40 -37.16
N GLY A 109 5.25 20.73 -37.17
CA GLY A 109 5.31 21.54 -38.38
C GLY A 109 5.35 23.03 -38.01
N ASP A 110 6.39 23.70 -38.48
CA ASP A 110 6.81 25.08 -38.24
C ASP A 110 5.67 26.13 -38.04
N GLY A 111 5.93 27.09 -37.16
CA GLY A 111 5.11 28.29 -36.96
C GLY A 111 4.05 28.21 -35.85
N VAL A 112 4.05 29.22 -34.98
CA VAL A 112 3.07 29.48 -33.91
C VAL A 112 1.65 29.62 -34.48
N ARG A 113 0.98 28.49 -34.76
CA ARG A 113 -0.46 28.46 -35.04
C ARG A 113 -1.20 28.23 -33.73
N LYS A 114 -2.03 29.20 -33.33
CA LYS A 114 -3.01 29.06 -32.24
C LYS A 114 -3.81 27.79 -32.51
N ARG A 115 -3.60 26.77 -31.68
CA ARG A 115 -4.30 25.49 -31.78
C ARG A 115 -5.79 25.75 -31.54
N ASP A 116 -6.64 25.22 -32.42
CA ASP A 116 -8.09 25.34 -32.29
C ASP A 116 -8.57 24.59 -31.04
N LEU A 117 -9.41 25.21 -30.21
CA LEU A 117 -10.06 24.57 -29.07
C LEU A 117 -10.80 23.29 -29.48
N LYS A 118 -11.30 23.22 -30.72
CA LYS A 118 -11.95 22.01 -31.26
C LYS A 118 -10.99 20.84 -31.44
N SER A 119 -9.73 21.08 -31.82
CA SER A 119 -8.75 19.99 -31.98
C SER A 119 -8.30 19.46 -30.62
N ILE A 120 -8.16 20.34 -29.63
CA ILE A 120 -7.89 19.95 -28.24
C ILE A 120 -9.08 19.17 -27.66
N GLY A 121 -10.32 19.61 -27.90
CA GLY A 121 -11.53 18.92 -27.47
C GLY A 121 -11.63 17.48 -28.00
N LYS A 122 -11.20 17.24 -29.25
CA LYS A 122 -11.13 15.88 -29.82
C LYS A 122 -10.14 14.97 -29.08
N LEU A 123 -9.04 15.51 -28.56
CA LEU A 123 -8.07 14.73 -27.77
C LEU A 123 -8.69 14.25 -26.45
N PHE A 124 -9.52 15.07 -25.80
CA PHE A 124 -10.22 14.67 -24.58
C PHE A 124 -11.24 13.54 -24.78
N LEU A 125 -11.64 13.24 -26.03
CA LEU A 125 -12.53 12.11 -26.34
C LEU A 125 -11.77 10.78 -26.46
N ASP A 126 -10.44 10.79 -26.46
CA ASP A 126 -9.64 9.57 -26.50
C ASP A 126 -9.81 8.79 -25.19
N LYS A 127 -10.55 7.69 -25.26
CA LYS A 127 -10.80 6.79 -24.12
C LYS A 127 -9.52 6.28 -23.49
N SER A 128 -8.45 6.14 -24.27
CA SER A 128 -7.19 5.59 -23.81
C SER A 128 -6.38 6.51 -22.89
N LEU A 129 -6.86 7.75 -22.67
CA LEU A 129 -6.37 8.68 -21.66
C LEU A 129 -6.96 8.42 -20.26
N TYR A 130 -8.04 7.64 -20.16
CA TYR A 130 -8.80 7.48 -18.93
C TYR A 130 -8.74 6.05 -18.39
N ALA A 131 -8.81 5.94 -17.07
CA ALA A 131 -9.17 4.71 -16.38
C ALA A 131 -10.27 5.03 -15.37
N LEU A 132 -11.21 4.10 -15.19
CA LEU A 132 -12.39 4.28 -14.34
C LEU A 132 -12.46 3.14 -13.32
N GLY A 133 -12.64 3.50 -12.05
CA GLY A 133 -12.85 2.58 -10.95
C GLY A 133 -14.18 2.87 -10.28
N PHE A 134 -14.89 1.83 -9.89
CA PHE A 134 -16.10 1.90 -9.08
C PHE A 134 -15.81 1.22 -7.75
N SER A 135 -16.14 1.86 -6.63
CA SER A 135 -16.09 1.24 -5.31
C SER A 135 -17.37 1.49 -4.53
N SER A 136 -17.84 0.47 -3.85
CA SER A 136 -19.06 0.50 -3.05
C SER A 136 -18.75 -0.05 -1.66
N GLU A 137 -19.12 0.69 -0.63
CA GLU A 137 -18.95 0.30 0.77
C GLU A 137 -20.34 0.23 1.43
N VAL A 138 -20.67 -0.94 1.97
CA VAL A 138 -21.95 -1.23 2.62
C VAL A 138 -21.68 -1.68 4.05
N LEU A 139 -22.28 -0.97 5.01
CA LEU A 139 -22.31 -1.36 6.41
C LEU A 139 -23.56 -2.25 6.63
N LEU A 140 -23.33 -3.55 6.82
CA LEU A 140 -24.40 -4.54 7.00
C LEU A 140 -24.90 -4.54 8.45
N THR A 141 -23.96 -4.48 9.40
CA THR A 141 -24.18 -4.33 10.84
C THR A 141 -23.12 -3.37 11.40
N PRO A 142 -23.21 -2.91 12.65
CA PRO A 142 -22.16 -2.06 13.24
C PRO A 142 -20.75 -2.69 13.21
N ASP A 143 -20.68 -4.01 13.16
CA ASP A 143 -19.43 -4.78 13.16
C ASP A 143 -19.06 -5.35 11.78
N ASP A 144 -20.01 -5.40 10.84
CA ASP A 144 -19.86 -5.98 9.50
C ASP A 144 -19.78 -4.92 8.40
N THR A 145 -18.67 -4.91 7.67
CA THR A 145 -18.47 -4.06 6.49
C THR A 145 -18.20 -4.91 5.26
N LEU A 146 -18.90 -4.59 4.18
CA LEU A 146 -18.70 -5.19 2.85
C LEU A 146 -18.23 -4.12 1.86
N LEU A 147 -17.13 -4.40 1.19
CA LEU A 147 -16.51 -3.52 0.22
C LEU A 147 -16.41 -4.24 -1.11
N LEU A 148 -16.87 -3.58 -2.17
CA LEU A 148 -16.83 -4.06 -3.54
C LEU A 148 -16.07 -3.04 -4.38
N SER A 149 -15.06 -3.44 -5.13
CA SER A 149 -14.39 -2.57 -6.11
C SER A 149 -14.30 -3.24 -7.48
N SER A 150 -14.34 -2.41 -8.52
CA SER A 150 -14.20 -2.81 -9.91
C SER A 150 -13.49 -1.73 -10.70
N ASP A 151 -12.32 -2.05 -11.24
CA ASP A 151 -11.44 -1.16 -11.98
C ASP A 151 -11.36 -1.56 -13.45
N SER A 152 -11.53 -0.58 -14.34
CA SER A 152 -11.44 -0.72 -15.80
C SER A 152 -10.41 0.24 -16.37
N TYR A 153 -9.48 -0.30 -17.16
CA TYR A 153 -8.39 0.43 -17.80
C TYR A 153 -8.60 0.46 -19.30
N TYR A 154 -8.77 1.65 -19.89
CA TYR A 154 -8.95 1.81 -21.34
C TYR A 154 -7.61 1.90 -22.11
N ALA A 155 -6.47 1.70 -21.45
CA ALA A 155 -5.14 1.80 -22.05
C ALA A 155 -4.74 0.51 -22.81
N HIS A 156 -4.30 0.69 -24.07
CA HIS A 156 -3.69 -0.28 -25.01
C HIS A 156 -3.91 -1.78 -24.77
N ASN A 157 -5.17 -2.20 -24.85
CA ASN A 157 -5.68 -3.35 -25.60
C ASN A 157 -7.12 -3.57 -25.15
N SER A 158 -8.02 -3.81 -26.09
CA SER A 158 -9.46 -4.03 -25.87
C SER A 158 -9.80 -5.30 -25.05
N SER A 159 -8.81 -5.94 -24.43
CA SER A 159 -8.89 -7.20 -23.69
C SER A 159 -8.48 -7.09 -22.22
N SER A 160 -8.32 -5.89 -21.67
CA SER A 160 -8.02 -5.73 -20.24
C SER A 160 -9.22 -6.19 -19.40
N ILE A 161 -9.06 -7.35 -18.75
CA ILE A 161 -10.07 -7.89 -17.84
C ILE A 161 -10.21 -6.89 -16.68
N PRO A 162 -11.42 -6.41 -16.36
CA PRO A 162 -11.61 -5.50 -15.25
C PRO A 162 -11.19 -6.18 -13.95
N ARG A 163 -10.41 -5.48 -13.13
CA ARG A 163 -10.01 -5.98 -11.81
C ARG A 163 -11.14 -5.77 -10.84
N LYS A 164 -11.49 -6.82 -10.12
CA LYS A 164 -12.54 -6.77 -9.11
C LYS A 164 -11.96 -7.25 -7.79
N LYS A 165 -12.40 -6.63 -6.70
CA LYS A 165 -12.03 -7.04 -5.35
C LYS A 165 -13.24 -6.93 -4.45
N VAL A 166 -13.35 -7.88 -3.54
CA VAL A 166 -14.39 -7.93 -2.53
C VAL A 166 -13.75 -8.19 -1.19
N VAL A 167 -14.00 -7.29 -0.24
CA VAL A 167 -13.48 -7.38 1.12
C VAL A 167 -14.64 -7.34 2.09
N PHE A 168 -14.77 -8.39 2.87
CA PHE A 168 -15.67 -8.46 4.01
C PHE A 168 -14.86 -8.34 5.29
N ARG A 169 -15.30 -7.53 6.25
CA ARG A 169 -14.67 -7.41 7.57
C ARG A 169 -15.72 -7.54 8.65
N HIS A 170 -15.43 -8.38 9.64
CA HIS A 170 -16.21 -8.55 10.85
C HIS A 170 -15.34 -8.26 12.08
N LYS A 171 -15.84 -7.41 12.97
CA LYS A 171 -15.18 -7.09 14.25
C LYS A 171 -15.74 -7.97 15.36
N PHE A 172 -14.91 -8.87 15.87
CA PHE A 172 -15.20 -9.59 17.13
C PHE A 172 -14.69 -8.77 18.34
N PRO A 173 -15.13 -9.09 19.57
CA PRO A 173 -14.68 -8.39 20.78
C PRO A 173 -13.16 -8.38 21.00
N HIS A 174 -12.46 -9.42 20.53
CA HIS A 174 -11.01 -9.58 20.71
C HIS A 174 -10.26 -9.88 19.41
N HIS A 175 -10.95 -9.93 18.27
CA HIS A 175 -10.39 -10.33 16.98
C HIS A 175 -10.99 -9.52 15.84
N ASN A 176 -10.23 -9.37 14.76
CA ASN A 176 -10.76 -8.87 13.50
C ASN A 176 -10.66 -9.99 12.46
N LEU A 177 -11.77 -10.31 11.82
CA LEU A 177 -11.83 -11.21 10.69
C LEU A 177 -11.93 -10.40 9.40
N THR A 178 -11.05 -10.68 8.45
CA THR A 178 -11.08 -10.10 7.10
C THR A 178 -11.10 -11.22 6.08
N VAL A 179 -12.04 -11.16 5.14
CA VAL A 179 -12.11 -12.06 3.99
C VAL A 179 -11.95 -11.20 2.74
N ASP A 180 -10.88 -11.42 1.99
CA ASP A 180 -10.54 -10.64 0.80
C ASP A 180 -10.36 -11.56 -0.40
N ALA A 181 -11.15 -11.34 -1.45
CA ALA A 181 -11.02 -12.00 -2.72
C ALA A 181 -10.79 -10.99 -3.85
N ALA A 182 -9.89 -11.30 -4.78
CA ALA A 182 -9.51 -10.43 -5.89
C ALA A 182 -9.33 -11.20 -7.22
N TRP A 183 -9.78 -10.60 -8.33
CA TRP A 183 -9.77 -11.21 -9.66
C TRP A 183 -9.66 -10.16 -10.80
N PRO A 184 -8.54 -10.13 -11.56
CA PRO A 184 -7.24 -10.69 -11.19
C PRO A 184 -6.57 -9.90 -10.05
N ALA A 185 -5.92 -10.63 -9.15
CA ALA A 185 -5.16 -10.08 -8.04
C ALA A 185 -3.73 -9.72 -8.48
N LEU A 186 -3.26 -8.52 -8.12
CA LEU A 186 -1.91 -8.07 -8.42
C LEU A 186 -0.98 -8.39 -7.25
N PHE A 187 0.14 -9.05 -7.54
CA PHE A 187 1.21 -9.34 -6.59
C PHE A 187 2.49 -8.59 -6.98
N VAL A 188 3.30 -8.19 -6.00
CA VAL A 188 4.61 -7.59 -6.21
C VAL A 188 5.70 -8.47 -5.60
N ASP A 189 6.67 -8.82 -6.43
CA ASP A 189 7.91 -9.47 -5.99
C ASP A 189 8.91 -8.39 -5.55
N LYS A 190 9.31 -8.45 -4.28
CA LYS A 190 10.23 -7.49 -3.66
C LYS A 190 11.62 -7.54 -4.31
N GLU A 191 12.14 -8.72 -4.64
CA GLU A 191 13.54 -8.84 -5.06
C GLU A 191 13.73 -8.28 -6.44
N THR A 192 12.90 -8.74 -7.37
CA THR A 192 12.93 -8.35 -8.77
C THR A 192 12.22 -7.03 -9.04
N GLY A 193 11.34 -6.59 -8.13
CA GLY A 193 10.45 -5.44 -8.34
C GLY A 193 9.38 -5.69 -9.40
N THR A 194 9.17 -6.95 -9.78
CA THR A 194 8.24 -7.36 -10.82
C THR A 194 6.84 -7.56 -10.27
N TYR A 195 5.84 -7.34 -11.13
CA TYR A 195 4.44 -7.48 -10.78
C TYR A 195 3.84 -8.70 -11.48
N TRP A 196 2.93 -9.38 -10.81
CA TRP A 196 2.32 -10.63 -11.27
C TRP A 196 0.80 -10.57 -11.12
N ASP A 197 0.09 -10.94 -12.18
CA ASP A 197 -1.34 -11.12 -12.19
C ASP A 197 -1.70 -12.57 -11.90
N VAL A 198 -2.35 -12.80 -10.77
CA VAL A 198 -2.95 -14.08 -10.42
C VAL A 198 -4.45 -14.00 -10.78
N PRO A 199 -4.97 -14.91 -11.62
CA PRO A 199 -6.36 -14.84 -12.11
C PRO A 199 -7.41 -14.77 -10.99
N PHE A 200 -7.19 -15.50 -9.90
CA PHE A 200 -8.02 -15.45 -8.71
C PHE A 200 -7.18 -15.67 -7.45
N SER A 201 -7.38 -14.82 -6.44
CA SER A 201 -6.78 -14.98 -5.12
C SER A 201 -7.81 -14.68 -4.04
N MET A 202 -7.87 -15.54 -3.03
CA MET A 202 -8.71 -15.38 -1.85
C MET A 202 -7.85 -15.49 -0.60
N ALA A 203 -8.14 -14.67 0.40
CA ALA A 203 -7.47 -14.67 1.70
C ALA A 203 -8.52 -14.57 2.81
N ILE A 204 -8.39 -15.39 3.84
CA ILE A 204 -9.14 -15.30 5.09
C ILE A 204 -8.11 -15.00 6.17
N ASP A 205 -8.20 -13.84 6.81
CA ASP A 205 -7.26 -13.37 7.83
C ASP A 205 -8.00 -13.14 9.16
N LEU A 206 -7.46 -13.71 10.23
CA LEU A 206 -7.94 -13.55 11.60
C LEU A 206 -6.81 -13.00 12.47
N ALA A 207 -6.97 -11.76 12.92
CA ALA A 207 -6.01 -11.02 13.71
C ALA A 207 -6.51 -10.79 15.15
N SER A 208 -5.68 -11.03 16.16
CA SER A 208 -5.98 -10.62 17.54
C SER A 208 -5.91 -9.09 17.71
N LEU A 209 -6.77 -8.51 18.56
CA LEU A 209 -6.70 -7.08 18.86
C LEU A 209 -5.41 -6.70 19.61
N PRO A 210 -4.87 -5.48 19.37
CA PRO A 210 -3.71 -4.97 20.10
C PRO A 210 -3.94 -4.90 21.61
N LEU A 211 -3.02 -5.47 22.39
CA LEU A 211 -2.79 -5.11 23.79
C LEU A 211 -1.60 -4.14 23.87
N ASP A 212 -1.60 -3.21 24.85
CA ASP A 212 -0.52 -2.23 25.02
C ASP A 212 0.87 -2.87 25.30
N SER A 213 0.87 -4.11 25.80
CA SER A 213 2.02 -5.01 25.88
C SER A 213 1.48 -6.42 25.98
N GLY A 214 1.89 -7.32 25.08
CA GLY A 214 1.32 -8.67 25.06
C GLY A 214 1.60 -9.47 23.80
N LEU A 215 1.05 -10.68 23.80
CA LEU A 215 1.10 -11.59 22.67
C LEU A 215 -0.01 -11.25 21.69
N SER A 216 0.35 -11.02 20.43
CA SER A 216 -0.57 -10.91 19.30
C SER A 216 -0.33 -12.09 18.36
N TYR A 217 -1.37 -12.52 17.65
CA TYR A 217 -1.27 -13.56 16.64
C TYR A 217 -2.16 -13.25 15.44
N HIS A 218 -1.72 -13.73 14.29
CA HIS A 218 -2.39 -13.59 13.00
C HIS A 218 -2.44 -14.96 12.33
N LEU A 219 -3.61 -15.35 11.84
CA LEU A 219 -3.84 -16.61 11.13
C LEU A 219 -4.42 -16.28 9.78
N CYS A 220 -3.77 -16.70 8.69
CA CYS A 220 -4.31 -16.53 7.35
C CYS A 220 -4.27 -17.79 6.51
N LEU A 221 -5.37 -17.98 5.81
CA LEU A 221 -5.52 -18.97 4.77
C LEU A 221 -5.60 -18.25 3.43
N HIS A 222 -4.66 -18.53 2.53
CA HIS A 222 -4.66 -18.04 1.17
C HIS A 222 -5.04 -19.16 0.21
N HIS A 223 -5.80 -18.83 -0.83
CA HIS A 223 -6.08 -19.70 -1.94
C HIS A 223 -5.86 -18.96 -3.24
N ASN A 224 -4.96 -19.48 -4.08
CA ASN A 224 -4.68 -18.97 -5.41
C ASN A 224 -5.18 -19.97 -6.46
N HIS A 225 -5.74 -19.45 -7.55
CA HIS A 225 -6.23 -20.27 -8.65
C HIS A 225 -5.88 -19.65 -10.01
N GLY A 226 -5.53 -20.52 -10.96
CA GLY A 226 -5.12 -20.14 -12.32
C GLY A 226 -3.62 -19.83 -12.44
N SER A 227 -3.12 -19.82 -13.67
CA SER A 227 -1.70 -19.59 -13.95
C SER A 227 -1.34 -18.10 -13.85
N PRO A 228 -0.39 -17.70 -12.98
CA PRO A 228 0.07 -16.33 -12.90
C PRO A 228 0.72 -15.86 -14.20
N LYS A 229 0.54 -14.58 -14.54
CA LYS A 229 1.18 -13.92 -15.68
C LYS A 229 1.92 -12.68 -15.23
N GLN A 230 3.05 -12.36 -15.85
CA GLN A 230 3.74 -11.12 -15.52
C GLN A 230 2.87 -9.92 -15.94
N PHE A 231 2.65 -8.97 -15.03
CA PHE A 231 1.88 -7.77 -15.29
C PHE A 231 2.69 -6.83 -16.19
N GLN A 232 2.20 -6.62 -17.43
CA GLN A 232 2.83 -5.74 -18.44
C GLN A 232 4.29 -6.10 -18.76
N GLY A 233 4.67 -7.38 -18.62
CA GLY A 233 6.04 -7.87 -18.85
C GLY A 233 6.10 -9.08 -19.79
N ASP A 234 7.30 -9.66 -19.92
CA ASP A 234 7.56 -10.79 -20.81
C ASP A 234 6.89 -12.08 -20.33
N PRO A 235 6.28 -12.87 -21.24
CA PRO A 235 5.60 -14.10 -20.89
C PRO A 235 6.54 -15.25 -20.44
N ILE A 236 7.86 -15.06 -20.50
CA ILE A 236 8.89 -16.07 -20.23
C ILE A 236 9.49 -15.90 -18.81
N ALA A 237 9.11 -14.86 -18.07
CA ALA A 237 9.64 -14.62 -16.74
C ALA A 237 9.29 -15.78 -15.77
N GLN A 238 10.29 -16.23 -15.01
CA GLN A 238 10.12 -17.32 -14.05
C GLN A 238 9.19 -16.88 -12.90
N VAL A 239 8.04 -17.54 -12.79
CA VAL A 239 7.01 -17.23 -11.79
C VAL A 239 7.48 -17.68 -10.40
N PRO A 240 7.35 -16.83 -9.35
CA PRO A 240 7.61 -17.25 -7.97
C PRO A 240 6.76 -18.45 -7.57
N ALA A 241 7.38 -19.46 -6.94
CA ALA A 241 6.70 -20.72 -6.62
C ALA A 241 5.47 -20.54 -5.69
N SER A 242 5.47 -19.51 -4.85
CA SER A 242 4.37 -19.20 -3.93
C SER A 242 3.10 -18.66 -4.61
N LEU A 243 3.18 -18.28 -5.89
CA LEU A 243 2.03 -17.78 -6.66
C LEU A 243 1.31 -18.89 -7.44
N PHE A 244 1.85 -20.11 -7.49
CA PHE A 244 1.18 -21.21 -8.16
C PHE A 244 -0.17 -21.54 -7.49
N PRO A 245 -1.12 -22.13 -8.26
CA PRO A 245 -2.41 -22.55 -7.72
C PRO A 245 -2.24 -23.46 -6.50
N GLY A 246 -3.01 -23.19 -5.45
CA GLY A 246 -2.94 -23.97 -4.22
C GLY A 246 -3.53 -23.25 -3.03
N VAL A 247 -3.42 -23.88 -1.86
CA VAL A 247 -3.84 -23.31 -0.58
C VAL A 247 -2.61 -23.16 0.31
N SER A 248 -2.39 -21.95 0.81
CA SER A 248 -1.39 -21.64 1.83
C SER A 248 -2.07 -21.42 3.17
N ALA A 249 -1.48 -21.93 4.24
CA ALA A 249 -1.76 -21.41 5.58
C ALA A 249 -0.50 -20.73 6.12
N LYS A 250 -0.70 -19.59 6.77
CA LYS A 250 0.32 -18.84 7.49
C LYS A 250 -0.19 -18.54 8.89
N CYS A 251 0.68 -18.77 9.87
CA CYS A 251 0.50 -18.22 11.20
C CYS A 251 1.67 -17.30 11.52
N ALA A 252 1.40 -16.18 12.18
CA ALA A 252 2.40 -15.29 12.73
C ALA A 252 2.06 -15.03 14.19
N PHE A 253 3.06 -15.13 15.05
CA PHE A 253 2.98 -14.73 16.45
C PHE A 253 3.92 -13.57 16.67
N SER A 254 3.49 -12.55 17.38
CA SER A 254 4.34 -11.43 17.76
C SER A 254 4.20 -11.17 19.25
N TYR A 255 5.34 -10.97 19.91
CA TYR A 255 5.37 -10.44 21.27
C TYR A 255 5.99 -9.06 21.24
N GLU A 256 5.18 -8.05 21.54
CA GLU A 256 5.61 -6.65 21.57
C GLU A 256 5.90 -6.23 23.01
N LYS A 257 7.14 -5.80 23.28
CA LYS A 257 7.53 -5.17 24.54
C LYS A 257 7.99 -3.73 24.30
N ASN A 258 7.22 -2.78 24.82
CA ASN A 258 7.54 -1.36 24.77
C ASN A 258 8.26 -0.94 26.06
N VAL A 259 9.46 -0.39 25.93
CA VAL A 259 10.23 0.19 27.04
C VAL A 259 10.44 1.68 26.76
N ASP A 260 9.81 2.54 27.54
CA ASP A 260 10.10 3.97 27.54
C ASP A 260 11.46 4.21 28.23
N ILE A 261 12.49 4.47 27.43
CA ILE A 261 13.87 4.76 27.90
C ILE A 261 13.91 6.16 28.52
N TRP A 262 13.20 7.13 27.94
CA TRP A 262 13.07 8.47 28.50
C TRP A 262 11.83 9.17 27.96
N ARG A 263 11.13 9.93 28.81
CA ARG A 263 10.03 10.83 28.44
C ARG A 263 10.18 12.13 29.21
N SER A 264 10.20 13.27 28.51
CA SER A 264 10.20 14.58 29.18
C SER A 264 8.95 14.73 30.06
N LYS A 265 9.14 15.08 31.35
CA LYS A 265 8.05 15.37 32.30
C LYS A 265 7.65 16.86 32.31
N ALA A 266 8.27 17.69 31.48
CA ALA A 266 7.99 19.12 31.43
C ALA A 266 6.54 19.37 30.95
N GLN A 267 5.80 20.22 31.66
CA GLN A 267 4.46 20.63 31.27
C GLN A 267 4.54 21.32 29.90
N LYS A 268 3.85 20.77 28.89
CA LYS A 268 3.73 21.44 27.57
C LYS A 268 3.20 22.85 27.81
N LEU A 269 3.93 23.87 27.36
CA LEU A 269 3.45 25.25 27.42
C LEU A 269 2.07 25.29 26.74
N LYS A 270 1.05 25.73 27.48
CA LYS A 270 -0.39 25.70 27.13
C LYS A 270 -0.75 26.36 25.79
N MET A 271 0.19 26.97 25.07
CA MET A 271 -0.07 27.87 23.95
C MET A 271 0.34 27.36 22.57
N VAL A 272 0.96 26.19 22.42
CA VAL A 272 1.30 25.66 21.09
C VAL A 272 0.88 24.21 20.98
N GLN A 273 -0.25 23.95 20.31
CA GLN A 273 -0.56 22.60 19.87
C GLN A 273 0.55 22.16 18.89
N PRO A 274 1.21 21.03 19.13
CA PRO A 274 2.21 20.52 18.21
C PRO A 274 1.56 20.16 16.88
N TYR A 275 2.15 20.59 15.77
CA TYR A 275 1.65 20.24 14.43
C TYR A 275 1.64 18.74 14.18
N ASP A 276 2.62 18.04 14.76
CA ASP A 276 2.71 16.60 14.77
C ASP A 276 2.74 16.10 16.23
N ILE A 277 1.63 15.50 16.68
CA ILE A 277 1.51 14.93 18.03
C ILE A 277 2.58 13.85 18.26
N PHE A 278 3.05 13.18 17.21
CA PHE A 278 4.08 12.13 17.28
C PHE A 278 5.48 12.68 17.60
N LEU A 279 5.76 13.95 17.29
CA LEU A 279 7.04 14.62 17.57
C LEU A 279 6.98 15.54 18.80
N SER A 280 5.80 15.67 19.39
CA SER A 280 5.54 16.63 20.47
C SER A 280 6.06 16.24 21.83
N ASP A 281 6.25 14.93 22.05
CA ASP A 281 6.87 14.40 23.25
C ASP A 281 8.21 13.81 22.82
N PRO A 282 9.34 14.45 23.14
CA PRO A 282 10.63 13.81 22.92
C PRO A 282 10.65 12.60 23.86
N HIS A 283 10.54 11.43 23.26
CA HIS A 283 10.60 10.15 23.95
C HIS A 283 11.55 9.24 23.20
N VAL A 284 12.33 8.48 23.97
CA VAL A 284 13.11 7.37 23.43
C VAL A 284 12.40 6.12 23.92
N SER A 285 11.87 5.32 23.00
CA SER A 285 11.24 4.03 23.32
C SER A 285 11.91 2.93 22.52
N ALA A 286 12.20 1.81 23.15
CA ALA A 286 12.62 0.59 22.48
C ALA A 286 11.45 -0.39 22.42
N SER A 287 11.09 -0.80 21.21
CA SER A 287 10.11 -1.86 20.95
C SER A 287 10.84 -3.05 20.31
N GLY A 288 10.77 -4.21 20.95
CA GLY A 288 11.31 -5.45 20.40
C GLY A 288 10.18 -6.41 20.07
N THR A 289 10.22 -6.98 18.86
CA THR A 289 9.27 -8.01 18.42
C THR A 289 10.01 -9.28 18.09
N ILE A 290 9.59 -10.39 18.68
CA ILE A 290 9.99 -11.73 18.25
C ILE A 290 8.77 -12.35 17.60
N GLY A 291 8.92 -12.86 16.39
CA GLY A 291 7.88 -13.66 15.79
C GLY A 291 8.39 -14.77 14.90
N ALA A 292 7.53 -15.76 14.75
CA ALA A 292 7.74 -16.92 13.93
C ALA A 292 6.62 -16.99 12.91
N THR A 293 6.98 -17.11 11.63
CA THR A 293 6.05 -17.37 10.54
C THR A 293 6.21 -18.81 10.08
N GLN A 294 5.17 -19.63 10.16
CA GLN A 294 5.17 -20.96 9.55
C GLN A 294 4.29 -20.95 8.30
N LEU A 295 4.90 -21.22 7.15
CA LEU A 295 4.18 -21.40 5.89
C LEU A 295 3.95 -22.91 5.67
N ALA A 296 2.70 -23.35 5.70
CA ALA A 296 2.34 -24.77 5.55
C ALA A 296 2.06 -25.18 4.08
N GLN A 297 2.53 -24.41 3.10
CA GLN A 297 2.36 -24.74 1.68
C GLN A 297 3.04 -26.08 1.32
N ASP A 298 4.17 -26.39 1.98
CA ASP A 298 5.00 -27.57 1.69
C ASP A 298 4.54 -28.84 2.44
N LEU A 299 3.82 -28.69 3.56
CA LEU A 299 3.31 -29.80 4.36
C LEU A 299 2.17 -30.55 3.66
N LEU A 300 1.34 -29.85 2.88
CA LEU A 300 0.27 -30.48 2.10
C LEU A 300 0.80 -31.24 0.87
N ASN A 301 1.97 -30.84 0.36
CA ASN A 301 2.59 -31.44 -0.83
C ASN A 301 3.77 -32.39 -0.51
N SER A 302 3.99 -32.74 0.76
CA SER A 302 5.03 -33.69 1.20
C SER A 302 6.47 -33.31 0.79
N HIS A 303 6.78 -32.03 0.67
CA HIS A 303 8.14 -31.55 0.42
C HIS A 303 8.88 -31.28 1.75
N GLN A 304 10.15 -31.68 1.85
CA GLN A 304 10.98 -31.33 3.00
C GLN A 304 11.14 -29.80 3.08
N PRO A 305 11.04 -29.20 4.28
CA PRO A 305 11.24 -27.77 4.45
C PRO A 305 12.64 -27.38 3.97
N SER A 306 12.70 -26.49 2.99
CA SER A 306 13.96 -26.09 2.37
C SER A 306 14.80 -25.23 3.33
N PRO A 307 16.14 -25.20 3.22
CA PRO A 307 16.99 -24.32 4.02
C PRO A 307 16.67 -22.82 3.82
N GLU A 308 15.96 -22.45 2.75
CA GLU A 308 15.39 -21.10 2.58
C GLU A 308 14.20 -20.81 3.51
N ALA A 309 13.39 -21.82 3.86
CA ALA A 309 12.28 -21.67 4.82
C ALA A 309 12.80 -21.35 6.24
N VAL A 310 13.99 -21.87 6.59
CA VAL A 310 14.69 -21.56 7.85
C VAL A 310 15.27 -20.14 7.84
N LYS A 311 15.70 -19.62 6.68
CA LYS A 311 16.16 -18.23 6.55
C LYS A 311 15.02 -17.20 6.72
N MET A 312 13.76 -17.58 6.55
CA MET A 312 12.61 -16.70 6.85
C MET A 312 12.42 -16.45 8.35
N ILE A 313 13.12 -17.19 9.21
CA ILE A 313 13.12 -17.03 10.67
C ILE A 313 14.13 -15.95 11.12
N CYS A 314 14.98 -15.46 10.21
CA CYS A 314 15.96 -14.42 10.53
C CYS A 314 15.30 -13.04 10.61
N PRO A 315 15.63 -12.22 11.63
CA PRO A 315 15.09 -10.87 11.75
C PRO A 315 15.51 -10.02 10.55
N THR A 316 14.53 -9.48 9.82
CA THR A 316 14.78 -8.46 8.81
C THR A 316 15.06 -7.15 9.53
N THR A 317 16.16 -6.48 9.20
CA THR A 317 16.48 -5.18 9.80
C THR A 317 16.04 -4.07 8.84
N SER A 318 15.23 -3.14 9.31
CA SER A 318 14.89 -1.91 8.59
C SER A 318 15.40 -0.68 9.37
N LEU A 319 15.65 0.40 8.64
CA LEU A 319 16.05 1.70 9.17
C LEU A 319 15.04 2.74 8.68
N SER A 320 14.39 3.43 9.62
CA SER A 320 13.52 4.57 9.33
C SER A 320 14.09 5.82 10.00
N LEU A 321 14.33 6.85 9.22
CA LEU A 321 14.73 8.17 9.68
C LEU A 321 13.60 9.16 9.39
N GLN A 322 13.10 9.85 10.41
CA GLN A 322 12.08 10.89 10.24
C GLN A 322 12.50 12.19 10.93
N GLN A 323 12.37 13.31 10.22
CA GLN A 323 12.71 14.65 10.72
C GLN A 323 11.63 15.68 10.33
N GLN A 324 11.16 16.47 11.29
CA GLN A 324 10.29 17.62 11.00
C GLN A 324 11.09 18.69 10.27
N ILE A 325 10.56 19.22 9.17
CA ILE A 325 11.22 20.28 8.40
C ILE A 325 10.63 21.63 8.77
N ALA A 326 9.32 21.81 8.60
CA ALA A 326 8.65 23.09 8.80
C ALA A 326 7.16 22.90 9.09
N GLY A 327 6.63 23.53 10.15
CA GLY A 327 5.22 23.44 10.50
C GLY A 327 4.73 21.98 10.58
N PRO A 328 3.62 21.61 9.91
CA PRO A 328 3.11 20.22 9.86
C PRO A 328 3.88 19.28 8.93
N PHE A 329 4.94 19.75 8.26
CA PHE A 329 5.71 18.94 7.31
C PHE A 329 6.87 18.22 8.00
N SER A 330 7.00 16.94 7.70
CA SER A 330 8.17 16.13 8.03
C SER A 330 8.66 15.36 6.82
N PHE A 331 9.94 14.99 6.84
CA PHE A 331 10.57 14.14 5.85
C PHE A 331 10.93 12.81 6.49
N ARG A 332 10.67 11.72 5.78
CA ARG A 332 10.97 10.37 6.21
C ARG A 332 11.75 9.64 5.12
N VAL A 333 12.71 8.83 5.55
CA VAL A 333 13.43 7.87 4.72
C VAL A 333 13.31 6.51 5.37
N ASP A 334 12.75 5.54 4.66
CA ASP A 334 12.67 4.15 5.09
C ASP A 334 13.56 3.30 4.19
N SER A 335 14.39 2.42 4.75
CA SER A 335 15.22 1.50 3.97
C SER A 335 15.34 0.16 4.68
N GLY A 336 15.33 -0.94 3.93
CA GLY A 336 15.87 -2.21 4.44
C GLY A 336 17.38 -2.08 4.67
N VAL A 337 17.92 -2.89 5.58
CA VAL A 337 19.36 -2.98 5.84
C VAL A 337 19.81 -4.40 5.58
N VAL A 338 20.73 -4.56 4.63
CA VAL A 338 21.43 -5.82 4.38
C VAL A 338 22.84 -5.70 4.94
N ILE A 339 23.18 -6.60 5.85
CA ILE A 339 24.53 -6.72 6.40
C ILE A 339 25.22 -7.86 5.66
N ASP A 340 26.19 -7.52 4.80
CA ASP A 340 27.00 -8.54 4.12
C ASP A 340 28.20 -8.92 5.00
N PHE A 341 28.33 -10.22 5.30
CA PHE A 341 29.39 -10.80 6.13
C PHE A 341 30.52 -11.41 5.30
N LYS A 342 30.51 -11.26 3.96
CA LYS A 342 31.45 -11.94 3.07
C LYS A 342 32.87 -11.40 3.10
N ASP A 343 33.08 -10.15 3.52
CA ASP A 343 34.39 -9.55 3.68
C ASP A 343 34.65 -9.17 5.13
N LYS A 344 35.92 -9.15 5.56
CA LYS A 344 36.36 -8.83 6.94
C LYS A 344 36.02 -7.39 7.41
N GLY A 345 35.15 -6.68 6.70
CA GLY A 345 34.60 -5.37 7.04
C GLY A 345 33.06 -5.43 7.11
N TRP A 346 32.47 -4.75 8.09
CA TRP A 346 31.01 -4.67 8.21
C TRP A 346 30.48 -3.71 7.14
N HIS A 347 29.97 -4.25 6.02
CA HIS A 347 29.33 -3.45 4.97
C HIS A 347 27.81 -3.44 5.15
N ILE A 348 27.31 -2.33 5.67
CA ILE A 348 25.88 -2.04 5.80
C ILE A 348 25.42 -1.41 4.48
N GLN A 349 24.54 -2.09 3.74
CA GLN A 349 23.93 -1.55 2.53
C GLN A 349 22.45 -1.26 2.74
N ALA A 350 22.02 -0.09 2.27
CA ALA A 350 20.63 0.29 2.20
C ALA A 350 19.94 -0.47 1.06
N ASP A 351 18.94 -1.28 1.39
CA ASP A 351 18.11 -2.02 0.44
C ASP A 351 16.75 -1.33 0.27
N GLN A 352 16.42 -0.98 -0.97
CA GLN A 352 15.14 -0.36 -1.36
C GLN A 352 14.75 0.90 -0.54
N PRO A 353 15.54 1.99 -0.58
CA PRO A 353 15.16 3.21 0.11
C PRO A 353 13.86 3.80 -0.45
N VAL A 354 12.99 4.28 0.42
CA VAL A 354 11.74 4.96 0.13
C VAL A 354 11.81 6.33 0.78
N PHE A 355 11.56 7.37 -0.01
CA PHE A 355 11.59 8.75 0.46
C PHE A 355 10.17 9.27 0.58
N ALA A 356 9.84 9.95 1.67
CA ALA A 356 8.51 10.44 1.92
C ALA A 356 8.50 11.86 2.51
N ILE A 357 7.53 12.66 2.08
CA ILE A 357 7.16 13.92 2.73
C ILE A 357 5.80 13.70 3.38
N GLU A 358 5.70 13.94 4.68
CA GLU A 358 4.49 13.77 5.46
C GLU A 358 3.93 15.12 5.90
N TYR A 359 2.62 15.27 5.81
CA TYR A 359 1.86 16.41 6.35
C TYR A 359 0.93 15.92 7.46
N ALA A 360 1.16 16.39 8.69
CA ALA A 360 0.35 16.04 9.83
C ALA A 360 -1.00 16.78 9.84
N LEU A 361 -2.11 16.03 9.92
CA LEU A 361 -3.46 16.58 9.92
C LEU A 361 -3.90 16.89 11.36
N GLN A 362 -3.80 18.15 11.76
CA GLN A 362 -4.16 18.62 13.10
C GLN A 362 -5.61 18.26 13.49
N VAL A 363 -6.55 18.31 12.55
CA VAL A 363 -7.98 18.09 12.79
C VAL A 363 -8.31 16.63 13.15
N LEU A 364 -7.51 15.66 12.69
CA LEU A 364 -7.76 14.23 12.90
C LEU A 364 -6.87 13.58 13.95
N CYS A 365 -5.97 14.33 14.60
CA CYS A 365 -5.00 13.94 15.65
C CYS A 365 -4.04 12.77 15.32
N SER A 366 -4.43 11.81 14.48
CA SER A 366 -3.71 10.56 14.22
C SER A 366 -3.64 10.21 12.72
N ALA A 367 -3.91 11.17 11.83
CA ALA A 367 -3.81 10.99 10.38
C ALA A 367 -2.70 11.86 9.78
N LYS A 368 -2.01 11.33 8.77
CA LYS A 368 -1.04 12.08 7.97
C LYS A 368 -1.28 11.82 6.49
N THR A 369 -1.06 12.86 5.71
CA THR A 369 -0.93 12.71 4.25
C THR A 369 0.53 12.48 3.92
N VAL A 370 0.81 11.42 3.19
CA VAL A 370 2.17 10.99 2.85
C VAL A 370 2.33 10.99 1.34
N ALA A 371 3.32 11.73 0.85
CA ALA A 371 3.76 11.69 -0.54
C ALA A 371 5.09 10.93 -0.57
N TRP A 372 5.09 9.71 -1.12
CA TRP A 372 6.26 8.84 -1.13
C TRP A 372 6.76 8.58 -2.56
N TYR A 373 8.06 8.32 -2.68
CA TYR A 373 8.73 7.89 -3.91
C TYR A 373 9.66 6.71 -3.64
N SER A 374 9.53 5.66 -4.46
CA SER A 374 10.44 4.52 -4.48
C SER A 374 11.31 4.54 -5.74
N PRO A 375 12.63 4.76 -5.64
CA PRO A 375 13.54 4.72 -6.78
C PRO A 375 13.60 3.35 -7.46
N LYS A 376 13.53 2.26 -6.68
CA LYS A 376 13.61 0.90 -7.22
C LYS A 376 12.39 0.56 -8.11
N HIS A 377 11.20 0.92 -7.67
CA HIS A 377 9.97 0.70 -8.44
C HIS A 377 9.68 1.82 -9.44
N GLN A 378 10.36 2.97 -9.31
CA GLN A 378 10.11 4.20 -10.08
C GLN A 378 8.64 4.63 -9.98
N GLU A 379 8.14 4.63 -8.73
CA GLU A 379 6.75 4.85 -8.39
C GLU A 379 6.64 5.98 -7.37
N PHE A 380 5.65 6.86 -7.56
CA PHE A 380 5.28 7.90 -6.60
C PHE A 380 3.77 7.92 -6.41
N MET A 381 3.35 8.08 -5.16
CA MET A 381 1.95 8.21 -4.81
C MET A 381 1.78 9.11 -3.60
N VAL A 382 0.69 9.87 -3.60
CA VAL A 382 0.21 10.62 -2.42
C VAL A 382 -0.94 9.84 -1.81
N GLU A 383 -0.88 9.52 -0.53
CA GLU A 383 -1.89 8.74 0.18
C GLU A 383 -2.16 9.26 1.60
N LEU A 384 -3.28 8.81 2.17
CA LEU A 384 -3.67 9.14 3.53
C LEU A 384 -3.40 7.94 4.44
N ARG A 385 -2.55 8.13 5.45
CA ARG A 385 -2.21 7.12 6.46
C ARG A 385 -2.84 7.49 7.79
N PHE A 386 -3.53 6.53 8.40
CA PHE A 386 -4.04 6.64 9.76
C PHE A 386 -3.14 5.82 10.67
N PHE A 387 -2.59 6.47 11.68
CA PHE A 387 -1.89 5.80 12.76
C PHE A 387 -2.95 5.43 13.79
N GLU A 388 -2.89 4.20 14.30
CA GLU A 388 -3.79 3.81 15.38
C GLU A 388 -3.45 4.62 16.64
N SER A 389 -4.49 5.13 17.32
CA SER A 389 -4.40 5.76 18.64
C SER A 389 -4.45 4.73 19.75
#